data_AF-A0A1I1DBE3-F1
#
_entry.id   AF-A0A1I1DBE3-F1
#
_cell.length_a   1.000
_cell.length_b   1.000
_cell.length_c   1.000
_cell.angle_alpha   90.00
_cell.angle_beta   90.00
_cell.angle_gamma   90.00
#
_symmetry.space_group_name_H-M   'P 1'
#
loop_
_entity.id
_entity.type
_entity.pdbx_description
1 polymer ?
#
loop_
_entity_poly.entity_id
_entity_poly.type
_entity_poly.pdbx_seq_one_letter_code
_entity_poly.pdbx_strand_id
1 'polypeptide(L)'
;MVDLFAAQVVAQPRAVALSLGPAHLSYAELDERAERLAQRLVAMGAGPGAIVGLCLPRSLDLIVALVAILKSGAAYLPLDPAYPGERLAFMVEDADAAIIIATDHVDWLPPGRQRLDPHQPYEADALQEPPERRAAAADDLAYVIYTSGSTGKPKGVAIEHTAVTRLFSATQAWFGFRSSDVWTLFHSVSFDFSVWEIWGALLHGGRLVIVPESTTRDPAAFLRLLAEEGVTVLNQTPSAFAALDRADQDRGGRDRLSLRLVIFGGEALDPRRLAGWYRRRGEHAHLVNMYGITETTVHVTYRPLAPVDAEQRSSLIGRPIPDLALLLLDGETMRPVARGEIGEIFVAGAGLARGYLNRPELNAARFVPHPDEPGARLYRSGDLARQVDDDDYEYLGRADQQVKIRGFRVELGEIETALMAHSGIRQAAVLLRSDEGNERLVGYLVSDGAERPSPAALKAHLGETLPAHMVPAAFVFVPDLPLTVNGKLDRAALPAPGRARPESAAPYVAPRSPLERRFADAVAEIFQIDIVGIDDNFFDLGGNSLLVAELHRRLVRDLPWFALVDLYRYPNVRALAGHLTPQKPSVLGSLAAARERGQRSRGLPASLPESAIGGSHD
;
A
#
# COMPACT_ATOMS: atom_id res chain seq x y z
N MET A 1 -10.54 -8.51 -22.07
CA MET A 1 -10.51 -8.95 -20.64
C MET A 1 -11.80 -9.65 -20.23
N VAL A 2 -12.96 -9.03 -20.48
CA VAL A 2 -14.29 -9.61 -20.15
C VAL A 2 -14.45 -11.02 -20.72
N ASP A 3 -14.09 -11.24 -21.99
CA ASP A 3 -14.19 -12.56 -22.63
C ASP A 3 -13.30 -13.63 -21.97
N LEU A 4 -12.08 -13.26 -21.56
CA LEU A 4 -11.17 -14.16 -20.86
C LEU A 4 -11.71 -14.55 -19.48
N PHE A 5 -12.31 -13.59 -18.76
CA PHE A 5 -13.01 -13.88 -17.51
C PHE A 5 -14.23 -14.80 -17.74
N ALA A 6 -15.07 -14.50 -18.74
CA ALA A 6 -16.24 -15.31 -19.08
C ALA A 6 -15.84 -16.76 -19.46
N ALA A 7 -14.70 -16.95 -20.14
CA ALA A 7 -14.17 -18.28 -20.42
C ALA A 7 -13.86 -19.06 -19.12
N GLN A 8 -13.34 -18.42 -18.08
CA GLN A 8 -13.12 -19.06 -16.78
C GLN A 8 -14.43 -19.37 -16.06
N VAL A 9 -15.44 -18.50 -16.16
CA VAL A 9 -16.78 -18.74 -15.59
C VAL A 9 -17.40 -20.00 -16.20
N VAL A 10 -17.29 -20.18 -17.51
CA VAL A 10 -17.77 -21.39 -18.21
C VAL A 10 -16.95 -22.62 -17.84
N ALA A 11 -15.62 -22.50 -17.77
CA ALA A 11 -14.73 -23.62 -17.51
C ALA A 11 -14.86 -24.17 -16.06
N GLN A 12 -15.10 -23.31 -15.08
CA GLN A 12 -15.09 -23.68 -13.66
C GLN A 12 -16.07 -22.85 -12.80
N PRO A 13 -17.39 -22.93 -13.08
CA PRO A 13 -18.39 -22.04 -12.47
C PRO A 13 -18.47 -22.14 -10.95
N ARG A 14 -18.19 -23.32 -10.39
CA ARG A 14 -18.25 -23.60 -8.95
C ARG A 14 -16.92 -23.39 -8.20
N ALA A 15 -15.82 -23.11 -8.92
CA ALA A 15 -14.55 -22.82 -8.28
C ALA A 15 -14.62 -21.46 -7.56
N VAL A 16 -13.97 -21.35 -6.40
CA VAL A 16 -13.93 -20.10 -5.63
C VAL A 16 -13.08 -19.08 -6.37
N ALA A 17 -13.70 -17.99 -6.83
CA ALA A 17 -13.02 -16.87 -7.48
C ALA A 17 -12.48 -15.89 -6.45
N LEU A 18 -13.29 -15.54 -5.45
CA LEU A 18 -12.96 -14.52 -4.45
C LEU A 18 -13.16 -15.06 -3.04
N SER A 19 -12.35 -14.56 -2.10
CA SER A 19 -12.57 -14.81 -0.68
C SER A 19 -12.10 -13.66 0.20
N LEU A 20 -12.83 -13.42 1.28
CA LEU A 20 -12.52 -12.45 2.32
C LEU A 20 -12.95 -13.03 3.67
N GLY A 21 -12.00 -13.58 4.43
CA GLY A 21 -12.29 -14.34 5.65
C GLY A 21 -13.26 -15.50 5.34
N PRO A 22 -14.37 -15.68 6.08
CA PRO A 22 -15.32 -16.77 5.83
C PRO A 22 -16.18 -16.56 4.56
N ALA A 23 -16.26 -15.34 4.04
CA ALA A 23 -17.07 -15.02 2.87
C ALA A 23 -16.32 -15.39 1.59
N HIS A 24 -17.02 -15.97 0.62
CA HIS A 24 -16.45 -16.34 -0.67
C HIS A 24 -17.49 -16.19 -1.78
N LEU A 25 -17.01 -16.04 -3.02
CA LEU A 25 -17.83 -16.11 -4.23
C LEU A 25 -17.16 -17.07 -5.20
N SER A 26 -17.97 -17.97 -5.77
CA SER A 26 -17.58 -18.74 -6.94
C SER A 26 -17.50 -17.86 -8.20
N TYR A 27 -16.89 -18.37 -9.26
CA TYR A 27 -16.86 -17.68 -10.56
C TYR A 27 -18.27 -17.37 -11.08
N ALA A 28 -19.23 -18.30 -10.95
CA ALA A 28 -20.61 -18.07 -11.37
C ALA A 28 -21.31 -17.00 -10.54
N GLU A 29 -21.14 -17.00 -9.21
CA GLU A 29 -21.76 -15.99 -8.34
C GLU A 29 -21.16 -14.59 -8.55
N LEU A 30 -19.84 -14.51 -8.78
CA LEU A 30 -19.19 -13.27 -9.15
C LEU A 30 -19.75 -12.74 -10.49
N ASP A 31 -19.82 -13.60 -11.50
CA ASP A 31 -20.31 -13.25 -12.83
C ASP A 31 -21.76 -12.74 -12.79
N GLU A 32 -22.64 -13.44 -12.08
CA GLU A 32 -24.05 -13.11 -11.93
C GLU A 32 -24.26 -11.76 -11.22
N ARG A 33 -23.53 -11.53 -10.11
CA ARG A 33 -23.60 -10.24 -9.39
C ARG A 33 -23.05 -9.10 -10.24
N ALA A 34 -21.94 -9.32 -10.94
CA ALA A 34 -21.34 -8.33 -11.81
C ALA A 34 -22.24 -8.04 -13.02
N GLU A 35 -22.93 -9.04 -13.56
CA GLU A 35 -23.85 -8.89 -14.69
C GLU A 35 -25.05 -8.01 -14.34
N ARG A 36 -25.68 -8.23 -13.19
CA ARG A 36 -26.77 -7.37 -12.70
C ARG A 36 -26.34 -5.92 -12.53
N LEU A 37 -25.18 -5.70 -11.92
CA LEU A 37 -24.64 -4.35 -11.73
C LEU A 37 -24.23 -3.71 -13.07
N ALA A 38 -23.70 -4.49 -14.02
CA ALA A 38 -23.37 -4.02 -15.35
C ALA A 38 -24.61 -3.54 -16.12
N GLN A 39 -25.73 -4.27 -16.04
CA GLN A 39 -27.00 -3.83 -16.65
C GLN A 39 -27.48 -2.50 -16.08
N ARG A 40 -27.39 -2.32 -14.75
CA ARG A 40 -27.71 -1.05 -14.10
C ARG A 40 -26.81 0.09 -14.59
N LEU A 41 -25.51 -0.17 -14.70
CA LEU A 41 -24.55 0.80 -15.23
C LEU A 41 -24.88 1.20 -16.67
N VAL A 42 -25.20 0.23 -17.54
CA VAL A 42 -25.62 0.51 -18.94
C VAL A 42 -26.91 1.34 -18.97
N ALA A 43 -27.90 1.02 -18.13
CA ALA A 43 -29.14 1.80 -18.01
C ALA A 43 -28.89 3.25 -17.53
N MET A 44 -27.80 3.49 -16.82
CA MET A 44 -27.35 4.83 -16.40
C MET A 44 -26.44 5.52 -17.44
N GLY A 45 -26.18 4.88 -18.58
CA GLY A 45 -25.38 5.42 -19.68
C GLY A 45 -23.91 5.02 -19.69
N ALA A 46 -23.48 4.06 -18.87
CA ALA A 46 -22.13 3.50 -18.98
C ALA A 46 -21.99 2.67 -20.26
N GLY A 47 -20.82 2.75 -20.89
CA GLY A 47 -20.49 2.05 -22.13
C GLY A 47 -19.07 2.35 -22.59
N PRO A 48 -18.68 1.86 -23.79
CA PRO A 48 -17.38 2.19 -24.39
C PRO A 48 -17.09 3.69 -24.40
N GLY A 49 -15.91 4.07 -23.92
CA GLY A 49 -15.47 5.46 -23.78
C GLY A 49 -15.90 6.16 -22.49
N ALA A 50 -16.85 5.61 -21.73
CA ALA A 50 -17.21 6.14 -20.41
C ALA A 50 -16.22 5.70 -19.33
N ILE A 51 -16.06 6.53 -18.29
CA ILE A 51 -15.28 6.22 -17.09
C ILE A 51 -16.22 6.19 -15.89
N VAL A 52 -16.19 5.11 -15.11
CA VAL A 52 -16.98 4.95 -13.88
C VAL A 52 -16.05 4.99 -12.67
N GLY A 53 -16.32 5.90 -11.75
CA GLY A 53 -15.62 5.99 -10.46
C GLY A 53 -15.95 4.80 -9.58
N LEU A 54 -14.95 4.21 -8.93
CA LEU A 54 -15.08 3.08 -8.03
C LEU A 54 -14.50 3.45 -6.66
N CYS A 55 -15.38 3.86 -5.74
CA CYS A 55 -15.04 4.32 -4.40
C CYS A 55 -15.60 3.37 -3.34
N LEU A 56 -15.04 2.15 -3.29
CA LEU A 56 -15.44 1.11 -2.33
C LEU A 56 -14.24 0.70 -1.46
N PRO A 57 -14.46 0.41 -0.16
CA PRO A 57 -13.43 -0.23 0.66
C PRO A 57 -13.14 -1.64 0.15
N ARG A 58 -12.08 -2.27 0.66
CA ARG A 58 -11.75 -3.67 0.37
C ARG A 58 -12.90 -4.58 0.77
N SER A 59 -13.58 -5.15 -0.22
CA SER A 59 -14.72 -6.05 -0.04
C SER A 59 -14.87 -6.96 -1.27
N LEU A 60 -15.73 -7.98 -1.18
CA LEU A 60 -16.12 -8.75 -2.36
C LEU A 60 -16.80 -7.84 -3.41
N ASP A 61 -17.59 -6.87 -2.94
CA ASP A 61 -18.32 -5.93 -3.80
C ASP A 61 -17.41 -4.99 -4.58
N LEU A 62 -16.22 -4.68 -4.07
CA LEU A 62 -15.19 -3.94 -4.82
C LEU A 62 -14.86 -4.66 -6.14
N ILE A 63 -14.66 -5.98 -6.09
CA ILE A 63 -14.32 -6.76 -7.28
C ILE A 63 -15.54 -7.03 -8.15
N VAL A 64 -16.71 -7.26 -7.55
CA VAL A 64 -17.99 -7.33 -8.30
C VAL A 64 -18.21 -6.06 -9.12
N ALA A 65 -18.04 -4.88 -8.50
CA ALA A 65 -18.19 -3.59 -9.15
C ALA A 65 -17.15 -3.36 -10.25
N LEU A 66 -15.89 -3.74 -10.00
CA LEU A 66 -14.82 -3.64 -11.01
C LEU A 66 -15.14 -4.49 -12.25
N VAL A 67 -15.54 -5.75 -12.06
CA VAL A 67 -15.95 -6.62 -13.18
C VAL A 67 -17.21 -6.08 -13.86
N ALA A 68 -18.17 -5.55 -13.10
CA ALA A 68 -19.40 -4.95 -13.64
C ALA A 68 -19.13 -3.73 -14.53
N ILE A 69 -18.18 -2.88 -14.15
CA ILE A 69 -17.75 -1.72 -14.95
C ILE A 69 -17.17 -2.20 -16.29
N LEU A 70 -16.26 -3.18 -16.26
CA LEU A 70 -15.73 -3.71 -17.52
C LEU A 70 -16.80 -4.40 -18.38
N LYS A 71 -17.74 -5.12 -17.74
CA LYS A 71 -18.87 -5.75 -18.42
C LYS A 71 -19.83 -4.75 -19.06
N SER A 72 -19.98 -3.54 -18.51
CA SER A 72 -20.77 -2.48 -19.15
C SER A 72 -20.07 -1.88 -20.38
N GLY A 73 -18.78 -2.17 -20.55
CA GLY A 73 -17.91 -1.62 -21.59
C GLY A 73 -17.18 -0.35 -21.17
N ALA A 74 -17.39 0.13 -19.95
CA ALA A 74 -16.73 1.31 -19.42
C ALA A 74 -15.37 0.98 -18.77
N ALA A 75 -14.54 2.00 -18.60
CA ALA A 75 -13.29 1.92 -17.85
C ALA A 75 -13.55 2.23 -16.36
N TYR A 76 -12.82 1.57 -15.45
CA TYR A 76 -12.90 1.92 -14.03
C TYR A 76 -11.85 2.97 -13.64
N LEU A 77 -12.26 3.91 -12.79
CA LEU A 77 -11.40 4.86 -12.08
C LEU A 77 -11.41 4.49 -10.59
N PRO A 78 -10.38 3.83 -10.05
CA PRO A 78 -10.33 3.53 -8.63
C PRO A 78 -10.13 4.82 -7.82
N LEU A 79 -10.97 4.97 -6.81
CA LEU A 79 -11.00 6.09 -5.87
C LEU A 79 -10.80 5.53 -4.47
N ASP A 80 -9.66 5.82 -3.85
CA ASP A 80 -9.39 5.34 -2.49
C ASP A 80 -10.25 6.13 -1.50
N PRO A 81 -11.18 5.49 -0.75
CA PRO A 81 -12.05 6.19 0.19
C PRO A 81 -11.29 6.91 1.31
N ALA A 82 -10.01 6.58 1.55
CA ALA A 82 -9.16 7.25 2.51
C ALA A 82 -8.52 8.54 1.98
N TYR A 83 -8.69 8.88 0.69
CA TYR A 83 -8.18 10.13 0.14
C TYR A 83 -9.06 11.31 0.53
N PRO A 84 -8.48 12.52 0.62
CA PRO A 84 -9.26 13.72 0.92
C PRO A 84 -10.34 13.97 -0.14
N GLY A 85 -11.49 14.50 0.29
CA GLY A 85 -12.65 14.74 -0.58
C GLY A 85 -12.31 15.64 -1.77
N GLU A 86 -11.53 16.70 -1.58
CA GLU A 86 -11.11 17.60 -2.67
C GLU A 86 -10.30 16.86 -3.75
N ARG A 87 -9.42 15.94 -3.34
CA ARG A 87 -8.65 15.10 -4.28
C ARG A 87 -9.56 14.17 -5.07
N LEU A 88 -10.52 13.53 -4.40
CA LEU A 88 -11.50 12.64 -5.03
C LEU A 88 -12.38 13.41 -6.02
N ALA A 89 -12.85 14.60 -5.64
CA ALA A 89 -13.62 15.50 -6.49
C ALA A 89 -12.83 15.88 -7.75
N PHE A 90 -11.58 16.30 -7.59
CA PHE A 90 -10.69 16.63 -8.71
C PHE A 90 -10.52 15.45 -9.68
N MET A 91 -10.27 14.24 -9.16
CA MET A 91 -10.09 13.05 -10.01
C MET A 91 -11.36 12.72 -10.80
N VAL A 92 -12.54 12.86 -10.19
CA VAL A 92 -13.84 12.65 -10.85
C VAL A 92 -14.10 13.70 -11.93
N GLU A 93 -13.79 14.97 -11.66
CA GLU A 93 -13.94 16.05 -12.65
C GLU A 93 -12.96 15.90 -13.82
N ASP A 94 -11.68 15.65 -13.54
CA ASP A 94 -10.63 15.53 -14.57
C ASP A 94 -10.82 14.29 -15.44
N ALA A 95 -11.42 13.22 -14.91
CA ALA A 95 -11.78 12.03 -15.69
C ALA A 95 -13.18 12.10 -16.33
N ASP A 96 -13.95 13.15 -16.07
CA ASP A 96 -15.36 13.28 -16.45
C ASP A 96 -16.23 12.06 -16.05
N ALA A 97 -15.96 11.49 -14.88
CA ALA A 97 -16.65 10.28 -14.42
C ALA A 97 -18.07 10.61 -13.96
N ALA A 98 -19.07 10.33 -14.80
CA ALA A 98 -20.47 10.66 -14.51
C ALA A 98 -21.11 9.80 -13.39
N ILE A 99 -20.69 8.54 -13.27
CA ILE A 99 -21.23 7.57 -12.31
C ILE A 99 -20.11 7.17 -11.33
N ILE A 100 -20.41 7.19 -10.03
CA ILE A 100 -19.49 6.81 -8.96
C ILE A 100 -20.15 5.72 -8.13
N ILE A 101 -19.54 4.53 -8.10
CA ILE A 101 -19.97 3.43 -7.24
C ILE A 101 -19.42 3.65 -5.83
N ALA A 102 -20.31 3.83 -4.85
CA ALA A 102 -19.97 4.05 -3.43
C ALA A 102 -21.12 3.61 -2.52
N THR A 103 -20.81 2.96 -1.38
CA THR A 103 -21.82 2.52 -0.39
C THR A 103 -22.33 3.66 0.48
N ASP A 104 -21.42 4.52 0.95
CA ASP A 104 -21.75 5.60 1.87
C ASP A 104 -22.11 6.89 1.13
N HIS A 105 -22.77 7.82 1.83
CA HIS A 105 -22.95 9.16 1.30
C HIS A 105 -21.58 9.81 1.08
N VAL A 106 -21.42 10.51 -0.04
CA VAL A 106 -20.15 11.15 -0.44
C VAL A 106 -20.37 12.65 -0.58
N ASP A 107 -20.05 13.41 0.46
CA ASP A 107 -20.23 14.87 0.51
C ASP A 107 -19.29 15.63 -0.44
N TRP A 108 -18.25 14.96 -0.93
CA TRP A 108 -17.25 15.52 -1.84
C TRP A 108 -17.65 15.43 -3.32
N LEU A 109 -18.76 14.77 -3.64
CA LEU A 109 -19.13 14.49 -5.02
C LEU A 109 -19.46 15.79 -5.79
N PRO A 110 -18.81 16.07 -6.93
CA PRO A 110 -19.10 17.26 -7.72
C PRO A 110 -20.56 17.33 -8.20
N PRO A 111 -21.14 18.54 -8.37
CA PRO A 111 -22.48 18.70 -8.91
C PRO A 111 -22.67 18.00 -10.27
N GLY A 112 -23.83 17.36 -10.46
CA GLY A 112 -24.17 16.67 -11.71
C GLY A 112 -23.62 15.24 -11.84
N ARG A 113 -22.84 14.76 -10.87
CA ARG A 113 -22.38 13.36 -10.81
C ARG A 113 -23.36 12.50 -10.03
N GLN A 114 -23.46 11.22 -10.40
CA GLN A 114 -24.42 10.29 -9.82
C GLN A 114 -23.71 9.25 -8.95
N ARG A 115 -24.12 9.18 -7.67
CA ARG A 115 -23.71 8.09 -6.78
C ARG A 115 -24.57 6.86 -7.04
N LEU A 116 -23.90 5.72 -7.20
CA LEU A 116 -24.51 4.41 -7.33
C LEU A 116 -24.12 3.54 -6.12
N ASP A 117 -25.08 3.25 -5.24
CA ASP A 117 -24.88 2.25 -4.20
C ASP A 117 -25.06 0.84 -4.81
N PRO A 118 -24.03 -0.03 -4.78
CA PRO A 118 -24.11 -1.37 -5.36
C PRO A 118 -25.09 -2.29 -4.61
N HIS A 119 -25.48 -1.96 -3.38
CA HIS A 119 -26.45 -2.72 -2.59
C HIS A 119 -27.88 -2.23 -2.76
N GLN A 120 -28.08 -1.05 -3.35
CA GLN A 120 -29.42 -0.56 -3.60
C GLN A 120 -30.14 -1.51 -4.57
N PRO A 121 -31.35 -1.98 -4.22
CA PRO A 121 -32.11 -2.87 -5.09
C PRO A 121 -32.29 -2.25 -6.47
N TYR A 122 -32.05 -3.05 -7.49
CA TYR A 122 -32.34 -2.72 -8.88
C TYR A 122 -33.12 -3.89 -9.45
N GLU A 123 -34.39 -3.65 -9.76
CA GLU A 123 -35.21 -4.65 -10.42
C GLU A 123 -34.79 -4.76 -11.89
N ALA A 124 -33.69 -5.47 -12.14
CA ALA A 124 -33.28 -5.85 -13.49
C ALA A 124 -34.40 -6.64 -14.18
N ASP A 125 -35.16 -7.45 -13.42
CA ASP A 125 -36.31 -8.23 -13.89
C ASP A 125 -37.55 -7.37 -14.24
N ALA A 126 -37.59 -6.09 -13.83
CA ALA A 126 -38.68 -5.18 -14.21
C ALA A 126 -38.45 -4.54 -15.60
N LEU A 127 -37.25 -4.64 -16.16
CA LEU A 127 -37.00 -4.29 -17.55
C LEU A 127 -37.46 -5.46 -18.44
N GLN A 128 -38.44 -5.20 -19.31
CA GLN A 128 -38.94 -6.21 -20.26
C GLN A 128 -37.84 -6.72 -21.21
N GLU A 129 -36.83 -5.89 -21.49
CA GLU A 129 -35.64 -6.24 -22.25
C GLU A 129 -34.40 -5.64 -21.57
N PRO A 130 -33.29 -6.38 -21.45
CA PRO A 130 -32.03 -5.83 -20.95
C PRO A 130 -31.56 -4.69 -21.86
N PRO A 131 -30.95 -3.62 -21.29
CA PRO A 131 -30.53 -2.48 -22.08
C PRO A 131 -29.49 -2.90 -23.12
N GLU A 132 -29.55 -2.30 -24.32
CA GLU A 132 -28.62 -2.60 -25.40
C GLU A 132 -27.18 -2.31 -24.97
N ARG A 133 -26.38 -3.37 -24.83
CA ARG A 133 -24.98 -3.29 -24.42
C ARG A 133 -24.08 -3.33 -25.65
N ARG A 134 -23.19 -2.36 -25.76
CA ARG A 134 -22.05 -2.43 -26.69
C ARG A 134 -20.88 -3.09 -25.99
N ALA A 135 -20.36 -4.17 -26.58
CA ALA A 135 -19.13 -4.79 -26.09
C ALA A 135 -17.96 -3.81 -26.26
N ALA A 136 -17.08 -3.75 -25.26
CA ALA A 136 -15.82 -3.01 -25.38
C ALA A 136 -14.90 -3.70 -26.39
N ALA A 137 -14.23 -2.90 -27.21
CA ALA A 137 -13.16 -3.34 -28.08
C ALA A 137 -11.86 -3.57 -27.28
N ALA A 138 -10.90 -4.28 -27.88
CA ALA A 138 -9.63 -4.57 -27.21
C ALA A 138 -8.79 -3.30 -26.94
N ASP A 139 -8.95 -2.29 -27.78
CA ASP A 139 -8.31 -0.97 -27.66
C ASP A 139 -9.14 0.01 -26.83
N ASP A 140 -10.33 -0.35 -26.32
CA ASP A 140 -11.03 0.49 -25.34
C ASP A 140 -10.29 0.53 -23.99
N LEU A 141 -10.51 1.62 -23.24
CA LEU A 141 -9.93 1.79 -21.92
C LEU A 141 -10.48 0.73 -20.95
N ALA A 142 -9.57 0.02 -20.28
CA ALA A 142 -9.91 -0.84 -19.14
C ALA A 142 -9.95 -0.03 -17.84
N TYR A 143 -8.97 0.85 -17.64
CA TYR A 143 -8.91 1.65 -16.42
C TYR A 143 -8.14 2.96 -16.59
N VAL A 144 -8.35 3.83 -15.60
CA VAL A 144 -7.58 5.05 -15.42
C VAL A 144 -7.08 5.10 -13.99
N ILE A 145 -5.77 4.99 -13.77
CA ILE A 145 -5.17 5.12 -12.44
C ILE A 145 -4.44 6.45 -12.35
N TYR A 146 -4.76 7.24 -11.32
CA TYR A 146 -4.06 8.50 -11.08
C TYR A 146 -2.75 8.27 -10.34
N THR A 147 -1.73 8.99 -10.80
CA THR A 147 -0.42 9.09 -10.13
C THR A 147 -0.16 10.55 -9.75
N SER A 148 0.79 10.77 -8.84
CA SER A 148 1.23 12.13 -8.49
C SER A 148 1.82 12.85 -9.71
N GLY A 149 1.61 14.17 -9.78
CA GLY A 149 2.06 14.99 -10.91
C GLY A 149 3.12 16.01 -10.51
N SER A 150 4.13 16.18 -11.36
CA SER A 150 5.23 17.13 -11.14
C SER A 150 4.78 18.58 -11.11
N THR A 151 3.60 18.89 -11.66
CA THR A 151 2.95 20.21 -11.63
C THR A 151 2.10 20.44 -10.37
N GLY A 152 2.14 19.51 -9.41
CA GLY A 152 1.36 19.55 -8.18
C GLY A 152 -0.10 19.12 -8.30
N LYS A 153 -0.52 18.62 -9.48
CA LYS A 153 -1.85 18.02 -9.68
C LYS A 153 -1.73 16.57 -10.13
N PRO A 154 -2.57 15.66 -9.60
CA PRO A 154 -2.60 14.27 -10.04
C PRO A 154 -2.84 14.14 -11.56
N LYS A 155 -2.31 13.06 -12.15
CA LYS A 155 -2.44 12.75 -13.58
C LYS A 155 -2.99 11.34 -13.78
N GLY A 156 -4.11 11.22 -14.50
CA GLY A 156 -4.75 9.94 -14.82
C GLY A 156 -4.07 9.23 -15.98
N VAL A 157 -3.50 8.05 -15.75
CA VAL A 157 -2.89 7.20 -16.78
C VAL A 157 -3.95 6.28 -17.36
N ALA A 158 -4.22 6.40 -18.65
CA ALA A 158 -5.27 5.65 -19.35
C ALA A 158 -4.71 4.37 -19.99
N ILE A 159 -5.21 3.21 -19.55
CA ILE A 159 -4.75 1.88 -19.97
C ILE A 159 -5.87 1.12 -20.67
N GLU A 160 -5.54 0.49 -21.79
CA GLU A 160 -6.46 -0.25 -22.64
C GLU A 160 -6.54 -1.73 -22.23
N HIS A 161 -7.65 -2.39 -22.57
CA HIS A 161 -7.81 -3.82 -22.31
C HIS A 161 -6.68 -4.68 -22.88
N THR A 162 -6.25 -4.38 -24.11
CA THR A 162 -5.18 -5.10 -24.80
C THR A 162 -3.87 -5.04 -24.02
N ALA A 163 -3.53 -3.88 -23.45
CA ALA A 163 -2.31 -3.66 -22.68
C ALA A 163 -2.27 -4.48 -21.38
N VAL A 164 -3.43 -4.75 -20.78
CA VAL A 164 -3.54 -5.65 -19.62
C VAL A 164 -3.46 -7.11 -20.04
N THR A 165 -4.21 -7.51 -21.07
CA THR A 165 -4.20 -8.93 -21.50
C THR A 165 -2.84 -9.36 -22.06
N ARG A 166 -2.14 -8.47 -22.77
CA ARG A 166 -0.80 -8.73 -23.31
C ARG A 166 0.22 -8.96 -22.20
N LEU A 167 0.12 -8.25 -21.08
CA LEU A 167 1.04 -8.40 -19.95
C LEU A 167 1.05 -9.86 -19.45
N PHE A 168 -0.11 -10.49 -19.36
CA PHE A 168 -0.20 -11.89 -18.95
C PHE A 168 0.21 -12.86 -20.05
N SER A 169 -0.21 -12.65 -21.31
CA SER A 169 0.16 -13.56 -22.40
C SER A 169 1.67 -13.53 -22.69
N ALA A 170 2.29 -12.36 -22.66
CA ALA A 170 3.73 -12.18 -22.90
C ALA A 170 4.61 -12.78 -21.78
N THR A 171 4.06 -12.93 -20.57
CA THR A 171 4.79 -13.45 -19.40
C THR A 171 4.39 -14.87 -19.00
N GLN A 172 3.40 -15.47 -19.68
CA GLN A 172 2.88 -16.81 -19.36
C GLN A 172 3.97 -17.90 -19.36
N ALA A 173 4.93 -17.83 -20.28
CA ALA A 173 6.02 -18.81 -20.36
C ALA A 173 6.97 -18.76 -19.15
N TRP A 174 7.05 -17.64 -18.44
CA TRP A 174 7.89 -17.47 -17.25
C TRP A 174 7.19 -17.86 -15.96
N PHE A 175 5.90 -17.50 -15.85
CA PHE A 175 5.16 -17.67 -14.60
C PHE A 175 4.24 -18.89 -14.58
N GLY A 176 3.79 -19.38 -15.74
CA GLY A 176 2.88 -20.52 -15.83
C GLY A 176 1.63 -20.36 -14.96
N PHE A 177 0.86 -19.29 -15.16
CA PHE A 177 -0.37 -19.06 -14.39
C PHE A 177 -1.34 -20.23 -14.54
N ARG A 178 -1.93 -20.66 -13.42
CA ARG A 178 -2.77 -21.87 -13.35
C ARG A 178 -4.01 -21.63 -12.48
N SER A 179 -5.07 -22.38 -12.74
CA SER A 179 -6.32 -22.29 -11.98
C SER A 179 -6.19 -22.76 -10.52
N SER A 180 -5.15 -23.51 -10.19
CA SER A 180 -4.82 -23.85 -8.81
C SER A 180 -4.06 -22.75 -8.05
N ASP A 181 -3.79 -21.61 -8.68
CA ASP A 181 -3.12 -20.51 -8.00
C ASP A 181 -4.06 -19.77 -7.05
N VAL A 182 -3.56 -19.53 -5.84
CA VAL A 182 -4.15 -18.63 -4.86
C VAL A 182 -3.29 -17.37 -4.80
N TRP A 183 -3.92 -16.24 -5.08
CA TRP A 183 -3.34 -14.90 -5.15
C TRP A 183 -3.86 -14.04 -4.00
N THR A 184 -3.11 -13.01 -3.63
CA THR A 184 -3.58 -11.98 -2.69
C THR A 184 -3.83 -10.66 -3.42
N LEU A 185 -4.96 -10.02 -3.16
CA LEU A 185 -5.12 -8.59 -3.38
C LEU A 185 -4.56 -7.86 -2.16
N PHE A 186 -3.25 -7.61 -2.16
CA PHE A 186 -2.56 -6.94 -1.07
C PHE A 186 -2.47 -5.44 -1.30
N HIS A 187 -2.31 -4.99 -2.55
CA HIS A 187 -2.13 -3.57 -2.86
C HIS A 187 -3.46 -2.83 -3.00
N SER A 188 -3.44 -1.50 -2.83
CA SER A 188 -4.61 -0.66 -3.10
C SER A 188 -4.99 -0.76 -4.57
N VAL A 189 -6.29 -0.75 -4.89
CA VAL A 189 -6.77 -0.73 -6.28
C VAL A 189 -6.39 0.55 -7.03
N SER A 190 -6.01 1.59 -6.31
CA SER A 190 -5.44 2.83 -6.84
C SER A 190 -3.94 2.73 -7.16
N PHE A 191 -3.33 1.56 -6.96
CA PHE A 191 -1.96 1.25 -7.36
C PHE A 191 -1.98 0.11 -8.40
N ASP A 192 -1.35 0.32 -9.55
CA ASP A 192 -1.46 -0.58 -10.70
C ASP A 192 -0.89 -1.98 -10.47
N PHE A 193 -0.09 -2.20 -9.43
CA PHE A 193 0.30 -3.55 -9.02
C PHE A 193 -0.92 -4.44 -8.67
N SER A 194 -2.03 -3.84 -8.22
CA SER A 194 -3.28 -4.57 -7.99
C SER A 194 -3.89 -5.13 -9.29
N VAL A 195 -3.61 -4.52 -10.45
CA VAL A 195 -4.08 -5.00 -11.76
C VAL A 195 -3.46 -6.37 -12.04
N TRP A 196 -2.17 -6.54 -11.72
CA TRP A 196 -1.49 -7.83 -11.81
C TRP A 196 -2.07 -8.85 -10.82
N GLU A 197 -2.38 -8.45 -9.59
CA GLU A 197 -2.99 -9.32 -8.58
C GLU A 197 -4.39 -9.81 -8.99
N ILE A 198 -5.27 -8.88 -9.37
CA ILE A 198 -6.68 -9.17 -9.67
C ILE A 198 -6.78 -10.04 -10.93
N TRP A 199 -6.14 -9.60 -12.02
CA TRP A 199 -6.30 -10.24 -13.31
C TRP A 199 -5.39 -11.46 -13.49
N GLY A 200 -4.28 -11.54 -12.74
CA GLY A 200 -3.47 -12.75 -12.64
C GLY A 200 -4.31 -13.92 -12.11
N ALA A 201 -5.15 -13.68 -11.10
CA ALA A 201 -6.10 -14.66 -10.60
C ALA A 201 -7.28 -14.87 -11.58
N LEU A 202 -8.06 -13.83 -11.84
CA LEU A 202 -9.39 -13.97 -12.47
C LEU A 202 -9.36 -14.36 -13.95
N LEU A 203 -8.28 -14.06 -14.68
CA LEU A 203 -8.16 -14.45 -16.09
C LEU A 203 -7.62 -15.88 -16.28
N HIS A 204 -7.07 -16.50 -15.23
CA HIS A 204 -6.42 -17.82 -15.29
C HIS A 204 -7.12 -18.86 -14.40
N GLY A 205 -8.30 -18.54 -13.88
CA GLY A 205 -9.08 -19.46 -13.05
C GLY A 205 -8.58 -19.57 -11.61
N GLY A 206 -7.67 -18.70 -11.17
CA GLY A 206 -7.17 -18.70 -9.79
C GLY A 206 -8.18 -18.16 -8.79
N ARG A 207 -7.85 -18.29 -7.50
CA ARG A 207 -8.59 -17.68 -6.38
C ARG A 207 -7.89 -16.39 -5.94
N LEU A 208 -8.63 -15.29 -5.81
CA LEU A 208 -8.16 -14.02 -5.27
C LEU A 208 -8.61 -13.87 -3.80
N VAL A 209 -7.64 -13.88 -2.89
CA VAL A 209 -7.84 -13.60 -1.47
C VAL A 209 -7.73 -12.09 -1.24
N ILE A 210 -8.85 -11.47 -0.87
CA ILE A 210 -8.87 -10.05 -0.53
C ILE A 210 -8.29 -9.89 0.88
N VAL A 211 -7.13 -9.26 0.98
CA VAL A 211 -6.44 -9.07 2.25
C VAL A 211 -7.06 -7.88 2.98
N PRO A 212 -7.58 -8.02 4.21
CA PRO A 212 -8.11 -6.90 4.98
C PRO A 212 -7.05 -5.81 5.21
N GLU A 213 -7.47 -4.54 5.25
CA GLU A 213 -6.56 -3.40 5.45
C GLU A 213 -5.84 -3.45 6.82
N SER A 214 -6.45 -4.03 7.84
CA SER A 214 -5.78 -4.27 9.13
C SER A 214 -4.67 -5.31 9.01
N THR A 215 -4.86 -6.32 8.15
CA THR A 215 -3.90 -7.39 7.92
C THR A 215 -2.74 -6.92 7.05
N THR A 216 -2.95 -6.04 6.06
CA THR A 216 -1.85 -5.49 5.24
C THR A 216 -0.84 -4.69 6.09
N ARG A 217 -1.28 -4.15 7.23
CA ARG A 217 -0.46 -3.39 8.18
C ARG A 217 0.12 -4.22 9.32
N ASP A 218 -0.22 -5.51 9.40
CA ASP A 218 0.31 -6.45 10.40
C ASP A 218 1.00 -7.61 9.67
N PRO A 219 2.33 -7.55 9.47
CA PRO A 219 3.09 -8.60 8.80
C PRO A 219 2.94 -9.99 9.42
N ALA A 220 2.73 -10.07 10.75
CA ALA A 220 2.55 -11.35 11.42
C ALA A 220 1.15 -11.93 11.18
N ALA A 221 0.11 -11.09 11.11
CA ALA A 221 -1.22 -11.53 10.67
C ALA A 221 -1.23 -11.90 9.20
N PHE A 222 -0.53 -11.13 8.36
CA PHE A 222 -0.44 -11.44 6.94
C PHE A 222 0.26 -12.77 6.69
N LEU A 223 1.37 -13.05 7.38
CA LEU A 223 2.05 -14.35 7.29
C LEU A 223 1.13 -15.53 7.64
N ARG A 224 0.29 -15.39 8.68
CA ARG A 224 -0.70 -16.41 9.03
C ARG A 224 -1.73 -16.60 7.93
N LEU A 225 -2.25 -15.50 7.38
CA LEU A 225 -3.18 -15.55 6.24
C LEU A 225 -2.56 -16.27 5.04
N LEU A 226 -1.28 -16.02 4.72
CA LEU A 226 -0.59 -16.71 3.62
C LEU A 226 -0.56 -18.22 3.83
N ALA A 227 -0.31 -18.67 5.06
CA ALA A 227 -0.28 -20.09 5.42
C ALA A 227 -1.68 -20.72 5.42
N GLU A 228 -2.65 -20.06 6.06
CA GLU A 228 -4.03 -20.54 6.22
C GLU A 228 -4.76 -20.65 4.88
N GLU A 229 -4.58 -19.66 4.00
CA GLU A 229 -5.22 -19.61 2.68
C GLU A 229 -4.45 -20.40 1.61
N GLY A 230 -3.26 -20.92 1.95
CA GLY A 230 -2.42 -21.66 1.02
C GLY A 230 -1.98 -20.82 -0.17
N VAL A 231 -1.63 -19.55 0.07
CA VAL A 231 -1.25 -18.61 -0.99
C VAL A 231 -0.05 -19.15 -1.79
N THR A 232 -0.16 -19.09 -3.12
CA THR A 232 0.85 -19.61 -4.05
C THR A 232 1.59 -18.51 -4.81
N VAL A 233 0.93 -17.37 -5.06
CA VAL A 233 1.51 -16.22 -5.76
C VAL A 233 1.40 -15.00 -4.87
N LEU A 234 2.55 -14.47 -4.47
CA LEU A 234 2.67 -13.31 -3.61
C LEU A 234 3.31 -12.16 -4.39
N ASN A 235 2.68 -11.00 -4.37
CA ASN A 235 3.21 -9.77 -4.94
C ASN A 235 3.50 -8.82 -3.78
N GLN A 236 4.70 -8.24 -3.73
CA GLN A 236 5.11 -7.35 -2.65
C GLN A 236 6.08 -6.28 -3.14
N THR A 237 6.06 -5.13 -2.48
CA THR A 237 7.21 -4.23 -2.54
C THR A 237 8.36 -4.81 -1.69
N PRO A 238 9.63 -4.56 -2.07
CA PRO A 238 10.79 -4.95 -1.26
C PRO A 238 10.66 -4.60 0.23
N SER A 239 10.16 -3.41 0.56
CA SER A 239 9.99 -2.98 1.96
C SER A 239 8.93 -3.77 2.72
N ALA A 240 7.77 -4.01 2.09
CA ALA A 240 6.69 -4.79 2.69
C ALA A 240 7.11 -6.26 2.89
N PHE A 241 7.83 -6.82 1.91
CA PHE A 241 8.40 -8.16 2.04
C PHE A 241 9.44 -8.25 3.15
N ALA A 242 10.30 -7.26 3.33
CA ALA A 242 11.26 -7.27 4.44
C ALA A 242 10.57 -7.32 5.82
N ALA A 243 9.43 -6.65 5.97
CA ALA A 243 8.63 -6.73 7.18
C ALA A 243 8.00 -8.13 7.36
N LEU A 244 7.51 -8.74 6.28
CA LEU A 244 7.02 -10.12 6.27
C LEU A 244 8.13 -11.13 6.61
N ASP A 245 9.31 -11.00 6.02
CA ASP A 245 10.48 -11.86 6.25
C ASP A 245 10.92 -11.81 7.72
N ARG A 246 10.85 -10.62 8.34
CA ARG A 246 11.12 -10.46 9.77
C ARG A 246 10.07 -11.18 10.63
N ALA A 247 8.79 -11.04 10.30
CA ALA A 247 7.74 -11.77 11.01
C ALA A 247 7.90 -13.29 10.87
N ASP A 248 8.34 -13.75 9.70
CA ASP A 248 8.68 -15.15 9.46
C ASP A 248 9.85 -15.62 10.34
N GLN A 249 10.91 -14.82 10.40
CA GLN A 249 12.06 -15.08 11.26
C GLN A 249 11.69 -15.16 12.73
N ASP A 250 10.87 -14.24 13.23
CA ASP A 250 10.44 -14.19 14.64
C ASP A 250 9.64 -15.44 15.03
N ARG A 251 8.94 -16.06 14.07
CA ARG A 251 8.22 -17.34 14.25
C ARG A 251 9.09 -18.57 13.99
N GLY A 252 10.35 -18.37 13.62
CA GLY A 252 11.33 -19.43 13.34
C GLY A 252 11.12 -20.13 12.00
N GLY A 253 10.41 -19.51 11.04
CA GLY A 253 10.13 -20.10 9.73
C GLY A 253 9.27 -21.37 9.78
N ARG A 254 8.53 -21.60 10.88
CA ARG A 254 7.78 -22.84 11.11
C ARG A 254 6.46 -22.93 10.35
N ASP A 255 5.87 -21.78 10.00
CA ASP A 255 4.61 -21.77 9.26
C ASP A 255 4.85 -22.37 7.86
N ARG A 256 4.03 -23.34 7.45
CA ARG A 256 4.15 -23.96 6.13
C ARG A 256 3.51 -23.04 5.09
N LEU A 257 4.32 -22.47 4.22
CA LEU A 257 3.86 -21.62 3.12
C LEU A 257 3.73 -22.45 1.84
N SER A 258 2.71 -22.13 1.03
CA SER A 258 2.45 -22.77 -0.28
C SER A 258 3.01 -21.94 -1.46
N LEU A 259 3.81 -20.93 -1.16
CA LEU A 259 4.35 -19.99 -2.14
C LEU A 259 5.17 -20.72 -3.20
N ARG A 260 4.81 -20.52 -4.47
CA ARG A 260 5.61 -20.90 -5.63
C ARG A 260 6.22 -19.69 -6.35
N LEU A 261 5.60 -18.52 -6.22
CA LEU A 261 6.02 -17.28 -6.85
C LEU A 261 6.01 -16.16 -5.80
N VAL A 262 7.10 -15.40 -5.74
CA VAL A 262 7.18 -14.13 -5.01
C VAL A 262 7.70 -13.08 -5.98
N ILE A 263 6.86 -12.10 -6.29
CA ILE A 263 7.12 -11.08 -7.30
C ILE A 263 7.32 -9.74 -6.60
N PHE A 264 8.51 -9.17 -6.79
CA PHE A 264 8.88 -7.86 -6.30
C PHE A 264 8.62 -6.80 -7.37
N GLY A 265 8.12 -5.65 -6.94
CA GLY A 265 7.94 -4.49 -7.81
C GLY A 265 7.72 -3.23 -7.00
N GLY A 266 7.70 -2.08 -7.70
CA GLY A 266 7.37 -0.80 -7.09
C GLY A 266 8.48 -0.14 -6.25
N GLU A 267 9.59 -0.79 -5.93
CA GLU A 267 10.77 -0.18 -5.28
C GLU A 267 12.07 -0.82 -5.78
N ALA A 268 13.20 -0.17 -5.54
CA ALA A 268 14.50 -0.79 -5.76
C ALA A 268 14.69 -1.94 -4.76
N LEU A 269 15.08 -3.11 -5.26
CA LEU A 269 15.39 -4.27 -4.44
C LEU A 269 16.87 -4.28 -4.07
N ASP A 270 17.17 -4.42 -2.77
CA ASP A 270 18.49 -4.84 -2.27
C ASP A 270 18.46 -6.37 -2.06
N PRO A 271 19.03 -7.18 -2.96
CA PRO A 271 18.89 -8.62 -2.92
C PRO A 271 19.55 -9.24 -1.68
N ARG A 272 20.47 -8.56 -1.00
CA ARG A 272 21.09 -9.04 0.25
C ARG A 272 20.07 -9.25 1.36
N ARG A 273 18.96 -8.50 1.33
CA ARG A 273 17.86 -8.66 2.29
C ARG A 273 17.19 -10.03 2.18
N LEU A 274 17.33 -10.72 1.04
CA LEU A 274 16.74 -12.04 0.79
C LEU A 274 17.59 -13.19 1.36
N ALA A 275 18.83 -12.95 1.80
CA ALA A 275 19.70 -14.00 2.33
C ALA A 275 19.11 -14.71 3.57
N GLY A 276 18.35 -13.97 4.40
CA GLY A 276 17.61 -14.53 5.53
C GLY A 276 16.51 -15.50 5.08
N TRP A 277 15.71 -15.06 4.09
CA TRP A 277 14.65 -15.85 3.49
C TRP A 277 15.18 -17.14 2.85
N TYR A 278 16.16 -17.05 1.95
CA TYR A 278 16.73 -18.23 1.28
C TYR A 278 17.31 -19.25 2.27
N ARG A 279 17.96 -18.82 3.35
CA ARG A 279 18.45 -19.75 4.37
C ARG A 279 17.34 -20.50 5.12
N ARG A 280 16.18 -19.85 5.34
CA ARG A 280 15.03 -20.46 6.04
C ARG A 280 14.13 -21.27 5.13
N ARG A 281 13.92 -20.79 3.90
CA ARG A 281 12.88 -21.26 2.97
C ARG A 281 13.44 -21.93 1.73
N GLY A 282 14.76 -21.90 1.52
CA GLY A 282 15.40 -22.43 0.32
C GLY A 282 14.86 -21.76 -0.96
N GLU A 283 14.88 -22.51 -2.05
CA GLU A 283 14.39 -22.08 -3.37
C GLU A 283 12.98 -22.62 -3.66
N HIS A 284 12.18 -22.91 -2.61
CA HIS A 284 10.82 -23.46 -2.78
C HIS A 284 9.89 -22.53 -3.57
N ALA A 285 10.06 -21.22 -3.42
CA ALA A 285 9.39 -20.21 -4.22
C ALA A 285 10.37 -19.56 -5.19
N HIS A 286 9.95 -19.34 -6.43
CA HIS A 286 10.70 -18.58 -7.41
C HIS A 286 10.49 -17.10 -7.10
N LEU A 287 11.58 -16.44 -6.69
CA LEU A 287 11.60 -15.01 -6.43
C LEU A 287 11.93 -14.28 -7.73
N VAL A 288 11.20 -13.20 -8.03
CA VAL A 288 11.37 -12.44 -9.27
C VAL A 288 11.33 -10.96 -8.95
N ASN A 289 12.34 -10.21 -9.38
CA ASN A 289 12.28 -8.75 -9.39
C ASN A 289 11.74 -8.26 -10.74
N MET A 290 10.72 -7.41 -10.70
CA MET A 290 10.15 -6.79 -11.89
C MET A 290 10.17 -5.28 -11.75
N TYR A 291 10.66 -4.60 -12.78
CA TYR A 291 10.57 -3.15 -12.90
C TYR A 291 9.43 -2.78 -13.84
N GLY A 292 8.77 -1.67 -13.53
CA GLY A 292 7.78 -1.04 -14.41
C GLY A 292 7.21 0.22 -13.77
N ILE A 293 6.45 0.93 -14.57
CA ILE A 293 5.75 2.16 -14.23
C ILE A 293 4.33 2.12 -14.78
N THR A 294 3.44 2.92 -14.22
CA THR A 294 2.01 2.90 -14.57
C THR A 294 1.77 3.12 -16.06
N GLU A 295 2.58 3.97 -16.69
CA GLU A 295 2.53 4.31 -18.12
C GLU A 295 2.97 3.20 -19.07
N THR A 296 3.50 2.10 -18.54
CA THR A 296 3.92 0.91 -19.31
C THR A 296 3.14 -0.34 -18.91
N THR A 297 2.00 -0.17 -18.24
CA THR A 297 1.12 -1.23 -17.76
C THR A 297 1.83 -2.20 -16.81
N VAL A 298 2.00 -1.77 -15.56
CA VAL A 298 2.54 -2.53 -14.41
C VAL A 298 4.02 -2.92 -14.50
N HIS A 299 4.40 -3.74 -15.47
CA HIS A 299 5.74 -4.31 -15.57
C HIS A 299 6.34 -4.18 -16.98
N VAL A 300 7.67 -4.01 -17.02
CA VAL A 300 8.51 -3.83 -18.21
C VAL A 300 9.58 -4.90 -18.29
N THR A 301 10.19 -5.26 -17.16
CA THR A 301 11.31 -6.21 -17.13
C THR A 301 11.07 -7.37 -16.18
N TYR A 302 11.90 -8.41 -16.33
CA TYR A 302 11.86 -9.65 -15.57
C TYR A 302 13.27 -10.09 -15.17
N ARG A 303 13.50 -10.22 -13.87
CA ARG A 303 14.73 -10.77 -13.29
C ARG A 303 14.41 -11.88 -12.30
N PRO A 304 14.60 -13.17 -12.66
CA PRO A 304 14.49 -14.26 -11.69
C PRO A 304 15.66 -14.17 -10.71
N LEU A 305 15.44 -14.45 -9.43
CA LEU A 305 16.43 -14.32 -8.37
C LEU A 305 16.83 -15.70 -7.84
N ALA A 306 18.13 -15.89 -7.61
CA ALA A 306 18.73 -17.07 -7.01
C ALA A 306 19.49 -16.72 -5.72
N PRO A 307 19.82 -17.69 -4.85
CA PRO A 307 20.57 -17.45 -3.62
C PRO A 307 21.89 -16.68 -3.82
N VAL A 308 22.58 -16.91 -4.94
CA VAL A 308 23.82 -16.21 -5.30
C VAL A 308 23.63 -14.70 -5.52
N ASP A 309 22.43 -14.27 -5.93
CA ASP A 309 22.12 -12.85 -6.11
C ASP A 309 22.09 -12.11 -4.76
N ALA A 310 21.80 -12.82 -3.66
CA ALA A 310 21.78 -12.24 -2.32
C ALA A 310 23.18 -11.86 -1.79
N GLU A 311 24.25 -12.14 -2.56
CA GLU A 311 25.61 -11.68 -2.28
C GLU A 311 25.95 -10.36 -2.98
N GLN A 312 25.11 -9.94 -3.95
CA GLN A 312 25.32 -8.75 -4.77
C GLN A 312 24.64 -7.53 -4.15
N ARG A 313 25.12 -6.32 -4.49
CA ARG A 313 24.53 -5.06 -3.99
C ARG A 313 23.59 -4.39 -5.01
N SER A 314 23.75 -4.71 -6.28
CA SER A 314 23.10 -4.01 -7.38
C SER A 314 21.61 -4.34 -7.46
N SER A 315 20.80 -3.31 -7.72
CA SER A 315 19.37 -3.48 -7.97
C SER A 315 19.15 -3.82 -9.44
N LEU A 316 19.36 -5.10 -9.76
CA LEU A 316 19.20 -5.61 -11.12
C LEU A 316 17.72 -5.80 -11.45
N ILE A 317 17.31 -5.28 -12.60
CA ILE A 317 15.92 -5.32 -13.08
C ILE A 317 15.72 -6.30 -14.23
N GLY A 318 16.78 -6.92 -14.75
CA GLY A 318 16.69 -7.98 -15.76
C GLY A 318 16.25 -7.49 -17.12
N ARG A 319 15.86 -8.46 -17.96
CA ARG A 319 15.55 -8.23 -19.36
C ARG A 319 14.13 -7.73 -19.59
N PRO A 320 13.86 -7.04 -20.70
CA PRO A 320 12.50 -6.66 -21.09
C PRO A 320 11.57 -7.87 -21.24
N ILE A 321 10.28 -7.66 -20.96
CA ILE A 321 9.20 -8.58 -21.38
C ILE A 321 9.26 -8.74 -22.91
N PRO A 322 9.01 -9.92 -23.49
CA PRO A 322 9.37 -10.21 -24.89
C PRO A 322 8.72 -9.30 -25.94
N ASP A 323 7.60 -8.65 -25.61
CA ASP A 323 6.87 -7.72 -26.48
C ASP A 323 7.21 -6.24 -26.22
N LEU A 324 8.21 -5.98 -25.38
CA LEU A 324 8.70 -4.66 -25.03
C LEU A 324 10.18 -4.51 -25.38
N ALA A 325 10.58 -3.26 -25.62
CA ALA A 325 11.98 -2.88 -25.69
C ALA A 325 12.31 -1.90 -24.57
N LEU A 326 13.51 -2.05 -24.00
CA LEU A 326 14.09 -1.09 -23.07
C LEU A 326 15.32 -0.49 -23.74
N LEU A 327 15.29 0.83 -23.94
CA LEU A 327 16.39 1.58 -24.53
C LEU A 327 17.00 2.48 -23.45
N LEU A 328 18.32 2.49 -23.37
CA LEU A 328 19.05 3.47 -22.57
C LEU A 328 19.51 4.59 -23.49
N LEU A 329 18.90 5.77 -23.34
CA LEU A 329 19.21 6.94 -24.16
C LEU A 329 19.77 8.07 -23.30
N ASP A 330 20.62 8.91 -23.90
CA ASP A 330 20.96 10.20 -23.35
C ASP A 330 19.73 11.12 -23.39
N GLY A 331 19.38 11.71 -22.25
CA GLY A 331 18.10 12.41 -22.05
C GLY A 331 17.97 13.73 -22.81
N GLU A 332 19.06 14.27 -23.37
CA GLU A 332 19.06 15.50 -24.17
C GLU A 332 19.15 15.21 -25.67
N THR A 333 20.06 14.32 -26.07
CA THR A 333 20.34 14.01 -27.47
C THR A 333 19.46 12.90 -28.03
N MET A 334 18.76 12.13 -27.18
CA MET A 334 17.97 10.95 -27.55
C MET A 334 18.78 9.87 -28.27
N ARG A 335 20.10 9.84 -28.06
CA ARG A 335 21.01 8.85 -28.65
C ARG A 335 21.25 7.69 -27.68
N PRO A 336 21.39 6.44 -28.17
CA PRO A 336 21.77 5.32 -27.31
C PRO A 336 23.09 5.55 -26.59
N VAL A 337 23.15 5.17 -25.31
CA VAL A 337 24.41 5.16 -24.53
C VAL A 337 25.14 3.83 -24.70
N ALA A 338 26.47 3.82 -24.50
CA ALA A 338 27.23 2.58 -24.59
C ALA A 338 26.99 1.68 -23.36
N ARG A 339 27.33 0.39 -23.47
CA ARG A 339 27.24 -0.55 -22.35
C ARG A 339 28.03 -0.05 -21.14
N GLY A 340 27.43 -0.16 -19.95
CA GLY A 340 28.02 0.29 -18.69
C GLY A 340 27.89 1.79 -18.43
N GLU A 341 27.56 2.60 -19.44
CA GLU A 341 27.24 4.01 -19.27
C GLU A 341 25.83 4.19 -18.70
N ILE A 342 25.63 5.31 -18.00
CA ILE A 342 24.35 5.67 -17.43
C ILE A 342 23.50 6.32 -18.52
N GLY A 343 22.30 5.81 -18.73
CA GLY A 343 21.28 6.40 -19.60
C GLY A 343 19.92 6.48 -18.89
N GLU A 344 19.03 7.28 -19.47
CA GLU A 344 17.63 7.30 -19.08
C GLU A 344 16.89 6.12 -19.73
N ILE A 345 16.00 5.48 -18.98
CA ILE A 345 15.18 4.35 -19.46
C ILE A 345 14.05 4.90 -20.34
N PHE A 346 14.03 4.46 -21.60
CA PHE A 346 12.91 4.59 -22.51
C PHE A 346 12.30 3.22 -22.78
N VAL A 347 10.97 3.15 -22.82
CA VAL A 347 10.24 1.90 -23.06
C VAL A 347 9.47 1.99 -24.37
N ALA A 348 9.55 0.95 -25.19
CA ALA A 348 8.77 0.80 -26.41
C ALA A 348 7.90 -0.47 -26.35
N GLY A 349 6.88 -0.54 -27.20
CA GLY A 349 6.10 -1.76 -27.44
C GLY A 349 4.67 -1.74 -26.90
N ALA A 350 4.05 -2.92 -26.87
CA ALA A 350 2.61 -3.08 -26.67
C ALA A 350 2.11 -2.78 -25.24
N GLY A 351 3.03 -2.53 -24.30
CA GLY A 351 2.72 -2.19 -22.92
C GLY A 351 2.47 -0.71 -22.65
N LEU A 352 2.75 0.16 -23.63
CA LEU A 352 2.57 1.60 -23.43
C LEU A 352 1.10 1.97 -23.21
N ALA A 353 0.86 2.85 -22.25
CA ALA A 353 -0.42 3.48 -22.04
C ALA A 353 -0.89 4.24 -23.29
N ARG A 354 -2.21 4.48 -23.38
CA ARG A 354 -2.74 5.43 -24.35
C ARG A 354 -2.10 6.80 -24.14
N GLY A 355 -2.01 7.21 -22.87
CA GLY A 355 -1.38 8.42 -22.40
C GLY A 355 -2.00 8.90 -21.09
N TYR A 356 -1.74 10.14 -20.74
CA TYR A 356 -2.40 10.86 -19.66
C TYR A 356 -3.71 11.49 -20.15
N LEU A 357 -4.80 11.33 -19.41
CA LEU A 357 -6.08 12.00 -19.69
C LEU A 357 -5.91 13.51 -19.66
N ASN A 358 -6.46 14.21 -20.65
CA ASN A 358 -6.56 15.67 -20.65
C ASN A 358 -5.23 16.42 -20.39
N ARG A 359 -4.09 15.84 -20.82
CA ARG A 359 -2.74 16.43 -20.70
C ARG A 359 -1.93 16.33 -22.01
N PRO A 360 -2.31 17.04 -23.09
CA PRO A 360 -1.64 16.94 -24.38
C PRO A 360 -0.15 17.30 -24.33
N GLU A 361 0.23 18.34 -23.58
CA GLU A 361 1.63 18.77 -23.44
C GLU A 361 2.49 17.71 -22.73
N LEU A 362 1.96 17.14 -21.64
CA LEU A 362 2.66 16.07 -20.91
C LEU A 362 2.78 14.81 -21.75
N ASN A 363 1.74 14.49 -22.53
CA ASN A 363 1.79 13.38 -23.48
C ASN A 363 2.89 13.58 -24.53
N ALA A 364 2.98 14.77 -25.13
CA ALA A 364 4.03 15.07 -26.10
C ALA A 364 5.45 15.00 -25.48
N ALA A 365 5.59 15.38 -24.21
CA ALA A 365 6.87 15.34 -23.51
C ALA A 365 7.30 13.94 -23.04
N ARG A 366 6.36 13.04 -22.78
CA ARG A 366 6.63 11.71 -22.18
C ARG A 366 6.42 10.54 -23.13
N PHE A 367 5.50 10.63 -24.08
CA PHE A 367 5.25 9.63 -25.12
C PHE A 367 5.79 10.15 -26.45
N VAL A 368 7.10 10.11 -26.61
CA VAL A 368 7.83 10.70 -27.75
C VAL A 368 7.86 9.73 -28.94
N PRO A 369 8.04 10.22 -30.18
CA PRO A 369 8.20 9.36 -31.35
C PRO A 369 9.41 8.42 -31.21
N HIS A 370 9.29 7.18 -31.68
CA HIS A 370 10.44 6.28 -31.79
C HIS A 370 11.39 6.79 -32.90
N PRO A 371 12.70 6.94 -32.63
CA PRO A 371 13.63 7.50 -33.61
C PRO A 371 13.79 6.63 -34.87
N ASP A 372 13.75 5.30 -34.68
CA ASP A 372 14.03 4.33 -35.75
C ASP A 372 12.79 3.60 -36.28
N GLU A 373 11.61 3.82 -35.70
CA GLU A 373 10.38 3.07 -36.03
C GLU A 373 9.20 4.04 -36.27
N PRO A 374 8.92 4.37 -37.55
CA PRO A 374 7.84 5.30 -37.88
C PRO A 374 6.48 4.87 -37.31
N GLY A 375 5.82 5.77 -36.58
CA GLY A 375 4.51 5.52 -35.96
C GLY A 375 4.56 4.85 -34.59
N ALA A 376 5.70 4.27 -34.20
CA ALA A 376 5.91 3.78 -32.84
C ALA A 376 6.22 4.92 -31.87
N ARG A 377 5.99 4.66 -30.58
CA ARG A 377 6.24 5.62 -29.48
C ARG A 377 7.22 5.03 -28.48
N LEU A 378 7.99 5.91 -27.85
CA LEU A 378 8.77 5.63 -26.65
C LEU A 378 8.12 6.33 -25.46
N TYR A 379 8.03 5.65 -24.32
CA TYR A 379 7.75 6.29 -23.05
C TYR A 379 9.05 6.64 -22.32
N ARG A 380 9.25 7.93 -22.04
CA ARG A 380 10.38 8.49 -21.31
C ARG A 380 10.15 8.39 -19.80
N SER A 381 10.74 7.38 -19.16
CA SER A 381 10.42 7.03 -17.77
C SER A 381 10.90 8.03 -16.72
N GLY A 382 11.99 8.77 -16.99
CA GLY A 382 12.74 9.54 -16.00
C GLY A 382 13.61 8.70 -15.05
N ASP A 383 13.64 7.38 -15.20
CA ASP A 383 14.50 6.48 -14.44
C ASP A 383 15.88 6.35 -15.11
N LEU A 384 16.92 6.21 -14.29
CA LEU A 384 18.30 6.02 -14.74
C LEU A 384 18.71 4.56 -14.55
N ALA A 385 19.41 4.02 -15.54
CA ALA A 385 20.00 2.69 -15.45
C ALA A 385 21.29 2.61 -16.27
N ARG A 386 22.00 1.50 -16.09
CA ARG A 386 23.08 1.08 -16.99
C ARG A 386 22.91 -0.40 -17.33
N GLN A 387 23.29 -0.77 -18.55
CA GLN A 387 23.33 -2.15 -18.95
C GLN A 387 24.58 -2.82 -18.35
N VAL A 388 24.40 -3.88 -17.57
CA VAL A 388 25.49 -4.64 -16.95
C VAL A 388 25.83 -5.90 -17.73
N ASP A 389 24.84 -6.49 -18.42
CA ASP A 389 24.99 -7.64 -19.30
C ASP A 389 23.98 -7.55 -20.46
N ASP A 390 24.06 -8.46 -21.45
CA ASP A 390 23.19 -8.46 -22.65
C ASP A 390 21.71 -8.35 -22.28
N ASP A 391 21.31 -9.05 -21.22
CA ASP A 391 19.93 -9.19 -20.75
C ASP A 391 19.71 -8.66 -19.32
N ASP A 392 20.62 -7.83 -18.78
CA ASP A 392 20.46 -7.31 -17.42
C ASP A 392 20.87 -5.85 -17.27
N TYR A 393 20.06 -5.13 -16.50
CA TYR A 393 20.14 -3.69 -16.31
C TYR A 393 20.16 -3.41 -14.81
N GLU A 394 21.07 -2.53 -14.39
CA GLU A 394 21.10 -2.03 -13.03
C GLU A 394 20.31 -0.73 -12.95
N TYR A 395 19.28 -0.71 -12.10
CA TYR A 395 18.54 0.50 -11.77
C TYR A 395 19.34 1.38 -10.82
N LEU A 396 19.50 2.66 -11.17
CA LEU A 396 20.35 3.62 -10.48
C LEU A 396 19.57 4.77 -9.82
N GLY A 397 18.24 4.75 -9.91
CA GLY A 397 17.38 5.80 -9.36
C GLY A 397 16.71 6.63 -10.44
N ARG A 398 16.42 7.89 -10.13
CA ARG A 398 15.70 8.82 -11.02
C ARG A 398 16.56 9.99 -11.43
N ALA A 399 16.32 10.48 -12.63
CA ALA A 399 16.88 11.73 -13.13
C ALA A 399 16.15 12.96 -12.55
N ASP A 400 14.89 12.78 -12.16
CA ASP A 400 14.04 13.81 -11.55
C ASP A 400 13.94 13.63 -10.01
N GLN A 401 13.08 14.44 -9.37
CA GLN A 401 12.92 14.46 -7.91
C GLN A 401 11.85 13.49 -7.40
N GLN A 402 11.31 12.64 -8.26
CA GLN A 402 10.27 11.70 -7.86
C GLN A 402 10.85 10.57 -7.00
N VAL A 403 10.06 10.11 -6.04
CA VAL A 403 10.45 9.04 -5.13
C VAL A 403 9.40 7.93 -5.12
N LYS A 404 9.79 6.74 -4.66
CA LYS A 404 8.87 5.63 -4.39
C LYS A 404 8.79 5.43 -2.88
N ILE A 405 7.59 5.45 -2.32
CA ILE A 405 7.36 5.29 -0.87
C ILE A 405 6.35 4.18 -0.69
N ARG A 406 6.77 3.03 -0.16
CA ARG A 406 5.88 1.87 0.03
C ARG A 406 5.20 1.46 -1.28
N GLY A 407 5.96 1.53 -2.38
CA GLY A 407 5.48 1.32 -3.75
C GLY A 407 4.73 2.47 -4.40
N PHE A 408 4.28 3.50 -3.66
CA PHE A 408 3.59 4.65 -4.25
C PHE A 408 4.58 5.58 -4.95
N ARG A 409 4.24 5.97 -6.17
CA ARG A 409 4.98 6.96 -6.94
C ARG A 409 4.59 8.37 -6.47
N VAL A 410 5.54 9.08 -5.85
CA VAL A 410 5.31 10.38 -5.19
C VAL A 410 6.22 11.46 -5.79
N GLU A 411 5.62 12.49 -6.35
CA GLU A 411 6.29 13.71 -6.81
C GLU A 411 6.48 14.65 -5.62
N LEU A 412 7.73 14.88 -5.21
CA LEU A 412 8.03 15.75 -4.05
C LEU A 412 7.51 17.18 -4.26
N GLY A 413 7.51 17.66 -5.52
CA GLY A 413 6.97 18.97 -5.90
C GLY A 413 5.46 19.16 -5.60
N GLU A 414 4.66 18.09 -5.63
CA GLU A 414 3.23 18.14 -5.25
C GLU A 414 3.09 18.46 -3.76
N ILE A 415 3.96 17.90 -2.94
CA ILE A 415 4.01 18.16 -1.50
C ILE A 415 4.54 19.57 -1.23
N GLU A 416 5.59 19.99 -1.94
CA GLU A 416 6.18 21.33 -1.83
C GLU A 416 5.16 22.41 -2.18
N THR A 417 4.37 22.21 -3.24
CA THR A 417 3.32 23.15 -3.65
C THR A 417 2.21 23.23 -2.62
N ALA A 418 1.76 22.09 -2.09
CA ALA A 418 0.76 22.07 -1.02
C ALA A 418 1.27 22.75 0.26
N LEU A 419 2.54 22.57 0.62
CA LEU A 419 3.19 23.26 1.74
C LEU A 419 3.26 24.79 1.52
N MET A 420 3.63 25.22 0.32
CA MET A 420 3.71 26.65 -0.03
C MET A 420 2.33 27.32 -0.14
N ALA A 421 1.24 26.55 -0.24
CA ALA A 421 -0.12 27.08 -0.16
C ALA A 421 -0.53 27.49 1.27
N HIS A 422 0.21 27.05 2.31
CA HIS A 422 -0.03 27.48 3.67
C HIS A 422 0.55 28.89 3.91
N SER A 423 -0.26 29.84 4.38
CA SER A 423 0.11 31.27 4.51
C SER A 423 1.36 31.54 5.36
N GLY A 424 1.67 30.67 6.31
CA GLY A 424 2.87 30.75 7.15
C GLY A 424 4.18 30.25 6.51
N ILE A 425 4.18 29.76 5.26
CA ILE A 425 5.33 29.15 4.60
C ILE A 425 5.68 29.94 3.32
N ARG A 426 6.92 30.45 3.23
CA ARG A 426 7.43 31.15 2.04
C ARG A 426 8.05 30.18 1.03
N GLN A 427 8.84 29.23 1.52
CA GLN A 427 9.51 28.23 0.68
C GLN A 427 9.43 26.86 1.35
N ALA A 428 9.32 25.82 0.53
CA ALA A 428 9.36 24.45 0.97
C ALA A 428 10.25 23.63 0.03
N ALA A 429 11.01 22.70 0.61
CA ALA A 429 11.66 21.61 -0.09
C ALA A 429 11.36 20.31 0.64
N VAL A 430 11.01 19.25 -0.07
CA VAL A 430 10.71 17.95 0.54
C VAL A 430 11.77 16.94 0.12
N LEU A 431 12.18 16.08 1.05
CA LEU A 431 13.13 15.00 0.79
C LEU A 431 12.65 13.69 1.40
N LEU A 432 12.91 12.60 0.68
CA LEU A 432 12.91 11.26 1.27
C LEU A 432 14.24 11.04 1.98
N ARG A 433 14.21 10.83 3.29
CA ARG A 433 15.37 10.49 4.11
C ARG A 433 15.30 9.01 4.50
N SER A 434 16.41 8.31 4.38
CA SER A 434 16.61 6.93 4.85
C SER A 434 17.50 6.96 6.09
N ASP A 435 16.93 6.75 7.28
CA ASP A 435 17.68 6.60 8.53
C ASP A 435 17.55 5.13 9.00
N GLU A 436 18.67 4.40 9.09
CA GLU A 436 18.73 2.99 9.52
C GLU A 436 17.78 2.03 8.77
N GLY A 437 17.44 2.35 7.52
CA GLY A 437 16.55 1.55 6.67
C GLY A 437 15.05 1.89 6.79
N ASN A 438 14.69 2.92 7.57
CA ASN A 438 13.35 3.50 7.56
C ASN A 438 13.31 4.75 6.68
N GLU A 439 12.52 4.69 5.61
CA GLU A 439 12.27 5.82 4.72
C GLU A 439 11.16 6.72 5.26
N ARG A 440 11.43 8.02 5.35
CA ARG A 440 10.44 9.04 5.74
C ARG A 440 10.57 10.32 4.92
N LEU A 441 9.44 10.93 4.61
CA LEU A 441 9.39 12.27 4.04
C LEU A 441 9.69 13.31 5.12
N VAL A 442 10.55 14.27 4.79
CA VAL A 442 10.90 15.41 5.64
C VAL A 442 10.69 16.69 4.84
N GLY A 443 9.90 17.62 5.37
CA GLY A 443 9.69 18.95 4.78
C GLY A 443 10.63 19.98 5.40
N TYR A 444 11.44 20.64 4.57
CA TYR A 444 12.31 21.75 4.95
C TYR A 444 11.65 23.06 4.58
N LEU A 445 11.45 23.93 5.55
CA LEU A 445 10.54 25.07 5.44
C LEU A 445 11.25 26.38 5.76
N VAL A 446 10.92 27.41 5.00
CA VAL A 446 11.26 28.79 5.35
C VAL A 446 9.96 29.54 5.64
N SER A 447 9.94 30.29 6.74
CA SER A 447 8.79 31.07 7.19
C SER A 447 9.23 32.51 7.44
N ASP A 448 8.43 33.47 6.99
CA ASP A 448 8.66 34.91 7.21
C ASP A 448 7.86 35.46 8.41
N GLY A 449 7.01 34.62 9.02
CA GLY A 449 6.16 35.00 10.14
C GLY A 449 6.92 35.05 11.46
N ALA A 450 6.49 35.92 12.38
CA ALA A 450 7.00 35.96 13.75
C ALA A 450 6.69 34.66 14.53
N GLU A 451 5.63 33.95 14.14
CA GLU A 451 5.23 32.67 14.71
C GLU A 451 5.20 31.60 13.61
N ARG A 452 5.91 30.49 13.84
CA ARG A 452 6.02 29.39 12.87
C ARG A 452 4.82 28.45 13.00
N PRO A 453 4.26 27.95 11.89
CA PRO A 453 3.23 26.93 11.94
C PRO A 453 3.72 25.69 12.70
N SER A 454 2.88 25.15 13.57
CA SER A 454 3.21 23.90 14.26
C SER A 454 3.22 22.71 13.28
N PRO A 455 3.99 21.64 13.54
CA PRO A 455 3.93 20.41 12.76
C PRO A 455 2.51 19.84 12.61
N ALA A 456 1.69 19.94 13.66
CA ALA A 456 0.30 19.50 13.64
C ALA A 456 -0.55 20.33 12.66
N ALA A 457 -0.40 21.66 12.65
CA ALA A 457 -1.10 22.54 11.72
C ALA A 457 -0.71 22.26 10.26
N LEU A 458 0.58 22.03 10.00
CA LEU A 458 1.07 21.68 8.67
C LEU A 458 0.54 20.32 8.20
N LYS A 459 0.50 19.31 9.08
CA LYS A 459 -0.10 18.00 8.75
C LYS A 459 -1.58 18.11 8.46
N ALA A 460 -2.32 18.91 9.24
CA ALA A 460 -3.74 19.15 9.00
C ALA A 460 -3.96 19.78 7.62
N HIS A 461 -3.25 20.88 7.32
CA HIS A 461 -3.30 21.56 6.02
C HIS A 461 -2.99 20.63 4.86
N LEU A 462 -1.92 19.83 4.94
CA LEU A 462 -1.58 18.88 3.88
C LEU A 462 -2.61 17.75 3.74
N GLY A 463 -3.22 17.32 4.85
CA GLY A 463 -4.26 16.30 4.86
C GLY A 463 -5.57 16.70 4.19
N GLU A 464 -5.76 17.99 3.89
CA GLU A 464 -6.95 18.48 3.16
C GLU A 464 -6.90 18.10 1.67
N THR A 465 -5.70 17.97 1.10
CA THR A 465 -5.51 17.80 -0.36
C THR A 465 -4.65 16.59 -0.75
N LEU A 466 -3.74 16.16 0.14
CA LEU A 466 -2.80 15.08 -0.14
C LEU A 466 -3.20 13.76 0.52
N PRO A 467 -2.96 12.61 -0.14
CA PRO A 467 -3.04 11.31 0.50
C PRO A 467 -2.11 11.20 1.70
N ALA A 468 -2.49 10.41 2.71
CA ALA A 468 -1.74 10.27 3.96
C ALA A 468 -0.27 9.83 3.78
N HIS A 469 0.05 9.05 2.74
CA HIS A 469 1.42 8.61 2.47
C HIS A 469 2.33 9.71 1.88
N MET A 470 1.74 10.83 1.40
CA MET A 470 2.46 12.00 0.89
C MET A 470 2.71 13.06 1.96
N VAL A 471 2.09 12.94 3.14
CA VAL A 471 2.27 13.90 4.23
C VAL A 471 3.62 13.67 4.93
N PRO A 472 4.54 14.66 5.01
CA PRO A 472 5.83 14.49 5.67
C PRO A 472 5.72 14.07 7.13
N ALA A 473 6.62 13.19 7.55
CA ALA A 473 6.68 12.72 8.93
C ALA A 473 7.24 13.80 9.87
N ALA A 474 8.16 14.63 9.37
CA ALA A 474 8.84 15.69 10.11
C ALA A 474 8.92 16.99 9.29
N PHE A 475 8.98 18.13 9.99
CA PHE A 475 9.18 19.45 9.41
C PHE A 475 10.35 20.15 10.09
N VAL A 476 11.27 20.68 9.28
CA VAL A 476 12.50 21.34 9.75
C VAL A 476 12.50 22.76 9.22
N PHE A 477 12.39 23.74 10.12
CA PHE A 477 12.50 25.15 9.74
C PHE A 477 13.96 25.54 9.57
N VAL A 478 14.29 26.07 8.40
CA VAL A 478 15.62 26.61 8.07
C VAL A 478 15.51 28.11 7.79
N PRO A 479 16.56 28.91 8.07
CA PRO A 479 16.54 30.34 7.78
C PRO A 479 16.36 30.63 6.28
N ASP A 480 16.98 29.80 5.44
CA ASP A 480 16.84 29.81 3.99
C ASP A 480 17.11 28.39 3.45
N LEU A 481 16.60 28.09 2.26
CA LEU A 481 16.92 26.84 1.59
C LEU A 481 18.35 26.93 1.03
N PRO A 482 19.27 26.01 1.40
CA PRO A 482 20.65 26.07 0.91
C PRO A 482 20.67 25.82 -0.59
N LEU A 483 21.35 26.67 -1.34
CA LEU A 483 21.50 26.55 -2.79
C LEU A 483 22.97 26.27 -3.14
N THR A 484 23.18 25.42 -4.12
CA THR A 484 24.46 25.23 -4.82
C THR A 484 24.87 26.50 -5.56
N VAL A 485 26.13 26.57 -6.00
CA VAL A 485 26.66 27.67 -6.83
C VAL A 485 25.87 27.91 -8.13
N ASN A 486 25.11 26.91 -8.58
CA ASN A 486 24.26 26.99 -9.78
C ASN A 486 22.80 27.35 -9.45
N GLY A 487 22.49 27.75 -8.21
CA GLY A 487 21.15 28.14 -7.78
C GLY A 487 20.16 26.98 -7.57
N LYS A 488 20.61 25.72 -7.65
CA LYS A 488 19.78 24.53 -7.33
C LYS A 488 19.86 24.21 -5.84
N LEU A 489 18.80 23.65 -5.24
CA LEU A 489 18.80 23.19 -3.85
C LEU A 489 19.98 22.23 -3.55
N ASP A 490 20.78 22.58 -2.54
CA ASP A 490 21.82 21.72 -1.99
C ASP A 490 21.24 20.81 -0.90
N ARG A 491 20.87 19.59 -1.33
CA ARG A 491 20.26 18.58 -0.45
C ARG A 491 21.21 18.03 0.60
N ALA A 492 22.52 18.05 0.34
CA ALA A 492 23.53 17.56 1.26
C ALA A 492 23.74 18.56 2.41
N ALA A 493 23.56 19.85 2.14
CA ALA A 493 23.64 20.91 3.15
C ALA A 493 22.39 21.02 4.03
N LEU A 494 21.27 20.38 3.66
CA LEU A 494 20.06 20.37 4.49
C LEU A 494 20.29 19.57 5.78
N PRO A 495 20.00 20.15 6.96
CA PRO A 495 20.27 19.51 8.24
C PRO A 495 19.46 18.22 8.41
N ALA A 496 19.97 17.26 9.17
CA ALA A 496 19.14 16.16 9.64
C ALA A 496 18.00 16.73 10.51
N PRO A 497 16.78 16.16 10.47
CA PRO A 497 15.77 16.51 11.45
C PRO A 497 16.35 16.28 12.85
N GLY A 498 16.33 17.33 13.68
CA GLY A 498 16.94 17.28 15.01
C GLY A 498 16.31 16.19 15.87
N ARG A 499 17.12 15.51 16.69
CA ARG A 499 16.64 14.64 17.79
C ARG A 499 16.06 15.46 18.96
N ALA A 500 16.10 16.78 18.85
CA ALA A 500 15.57 17.68 19.85
C ALA A 500 14.04 17.58 19.92
N ARG A 501 13.51 17.65 21.14
CA ARG A 501 12.08 17.77 21.39
C ARG A 501 11.54 19.03 20.69
N PRO A 502 10.41 18.96 19.95
CA PRO A 502 9.86 20.10 19.23
C PRO A 502 9.65 21.31 20.15
N GLU A 503 9.92 22.53 19.67
CA GLU A 503 9.65 23.77 20.43
C GLU A 503 8.16 23.94 20.77
N SER A 504 7.28 23.35 19.97
CA SER A 504 5.82 23.32 20.19
C SER A 504 5.37 22.29 21.24
N ALA A 505 6.28 21.46 21.76
CA ALA A 505 5.94 20.51 22.81
C ALA A 505 5.62 21.24 24.12
N ALA A 506 4.83 20.61 25.00
CA ALA A 506 4.54 21.15 26.34
C ALA A 506 5.85 21.47 27.10
N PRO A 507 5.87 22.20 28.22
CA PRO A 507 7.06 22.26 29.07
C PRO A 507 7.54 20.84 29.45
N TYR A 508 8.85 20.59 29.41
CA TYR A 508 9.37 19.25 29.70
C TYR A 508 9.09 18.87 31.15
N VAL A 509 8.41 17.74 31.34
CA VAL A 509 8.19 17.11 32.64
C VAL A 509 8.68 15.68 32.56
N ALA A 510 9.70 15.35 33.36
CA ALA A 510 10.33 14.03 33.32
C ALA A 510 9.37 12.90 33.75
N PRO A 511 9.48 11.70 33.16
CA PRO A 511 8.79 10.51 33.62
C PRO A 511 9.03 10.20 35.11
N ARG A 512 7.95 9.96 35.87
CA ARG A 512 7.97 9.80 37.33
C ARG A 512 7.88 8.34 37.74
N SER A 513 7.10 7.52 37.01
CA SER A 513 6.95 6.08 37.27
C SER A 513 7.74 5.21 36.28
N PRO A 514 8.03 3.93 36.62
CA PRO A 514 8.59 2.97 35.67
C PRO A 514 7.73 2.80 34.40
N LEU A 515 6.41 2.87 34.55
CA LEU A 515 5.47 2.78 33.43
C LEU A 515 5.57 4.01 32.51
N GLU A 516 5.59 5.22 33.10
CA GLU A 516 5.78 6.47 32.35
C GLU A 516 7.12 6.49 31.62
N ARG A 517 8.22 6.04 32.27
CA ARG A 517 9.55 5.95 31.63
C ARG A 517 9.50 5.07 30.40
N ARG A 518 8.87 3.90 30.51
CA ARG A 518 8.80 2.94 29.42
C ARG A 518 8.03 3.44 28.21
N PHE A 519 6.91 4.13 28.44
CA PHE A 519 6.17 4.78 27.36
C PHE A 519 7.00 5.91 26.74
N ALA A 520 7.60 6.78 27.57
CA ALA A 520 8.43 7.87 27.09
C ALA A 520 9.62 7.37 26.25
N ASP A 521 10.32 6.32 26.70
CA ASP A 521 11.45 5.71 25.99
C ASP A 521 11.02 5.10 24.65
N ALA A 522 9.90 4.35 24.64
CA ALA A 522 9.39 3.77 23.40
C ALA A 522 8.93 4.84 22.39
N VAL A 523 8.33 5.93 22.88
CA VAL A 523 7.95 7.09 22.06
C VAL A 523 9.20 7.81 21.54
N ALA A 524 10.20 8.02 22.40
CA ALA A 524 11.48 8.64 22.05
C ALA A 524 12.21 7.87 20.95
N GLU A 525 12.25 6.54 21.05
CA GLU A 525 12.83 5.68 20.02
C GLU A 525 12.06 5.72 18.69
N ILE A 526 10.72 5.75 18.74
CA ILE A 526 9.88 5.78 17.54
C ILE A 526 10.05 7.09 16.77
N PHE A 527 10.10 8.22 17.48
CA PHE A 527 10.29 9.53 16.87
C PHE A 527 11.76 9.91 16.68
N GLN A 528 12.68 9.10 17.20
CA GLN A 528 14.12 9.38 17.26
C GLN A 528 14.42 10.73 17.91
N ILE A 529 13.72 11.04 19.00
CA ILE A 529 13.96 12.24 19.81
C ILE A 529 14.64 11.85 21.13
N ASP A 530 15.44 12.75 21.68
CA ASP A 530 16.31 12.44 22.82
C ASP A 530 15.53 12.33 24.13
N ILE A 531 14.49 13.15 24.29
CA ILE A 531 13.66 13.18 25.49
C ILE A 531 12.18 13.37 25.12
N VAL A 532 11.33 12.62 25.82
CA VAL A 532 9.86 12.75 25.79
C VAL A 532 9.39 13.09 27.20
N GLY A 533 8.74 14.24 27.32
CA GLY A 533 8.07 14.65 28.54
C GLY A 533 6.75 13.92 28.72
N ILE A 534 6.28 13.78 29.95
CA ILE A 534 5.04 13.03 30.22
C ILE A 534 3.78 13.67 29.62
N ASP A 535 3.84 14.96 29.32
CA ASP A 535 2.74 15.74 28.73
C ASP A 535 2.87 15.87 27.21
N ASP A 536 3.90 15.29 26.61
CA ASP A 536 4.02 15.26 25.16
C ASP A 536 2.92 14.40 24.57
N ASN A 537 2.12 15.04 23.74
CA ASN A 537 1.11 14.37 22.95
C ASN A 537 1.78 13.64 21.79
N PHE A 538 1.55 12.34 21.73
CA PHE A 538 2.06 11.43 20.72
C PHE A 538 1.76 11.89 19.29
N PHE A 539 0.58 12.45 19.05
CA PHE A 539 0.16 12.94 17.73
C PHE A 539 0.80 14.29 17.39
N ASP A 540 1.03 15.14 18.39
CA ASP A 540 1.72 16.43 18.21
C ASP A 540 3.22 16.23 17.92
N LEU A 541 3.82 15.17 18.48
CA LEU A 541 5.15 14.68 18.11
C LEU A 541 5.19 14.05 16.70
N GLY A 542 4.03 13.90 16.06
CA GLY A 542 3.88 13.45 14.70
C GLY A 542 3.39 12.02 14.53
N GLY A 543 2.82 11.44 15.58
CA GLY A 543 2.20 10.12 15.58
C GLY A 543 1.10 9.96 14.54
N ASN A 544 0.98 8.75 14.01
CA ASN A 544 -0.11 8.32 13.14
C ASN A 544 -0.45 6.85 13.43
N SER A 545 -1.48 6.31 12.78
CA SER A 545 -1.97 4.95 13.04
C SER A 545 -0.92 3.84 12.89
N LEU A 546 0.08 4.02 12.01
CA LEU A 546 1.19 3.08 11.88
C LEU A 546 2.15 3.18 13.07
N LEU A 547 2.49 4.39 13.50
CA LEU A 547 3.35 4.60 14.67
C LEU A 547 2.64 4.18 15.97
N VAL A 548 1.31 4.30 16.02
CA VAL A 548 0.48 3.73 17.08
C VAL A 548 0.60 2.20 17.11
N ALA A 549 0.49 1.54 15.95
CA ALA A 549 0.65 0.08 15.85
C ALA A 549 2.06 -0.37 16.24
N GLU A 550 3.10 0.38 15.84
CA GLU A 550 4.48 0.11 16.22
C GLU A 550 4.72 0.30 17.73
N LEU A 551 4.19 1.38 18.33
CA LEU A 551 4.25 1.60 19.77
C LEU A 551 3.53 0.48 20.53
N HIS A 552 2.34 0.08 20.06
CA HIS A 552 1.59 -1.04 20.61
C HIS A 552 2.39 -2.34 20.52
N ARG A 553 2.95 -2.67 19.35
CA ARG A 553 3.77 -3.86 19.13
C ARG A 553 4.97 -3.92 20.07
N ARG A 554 5.67 -2.80 20.31
CA ARG A 554 6.82 -2.74 21.23
C ARG A 554 6.43 -2.99 22.68
N LEU A 555 5.27 -2.49 23.09
CA LEU A 555 4.87 -2.47 24.49
C LEU A 555 3.97 -3.64 24.89
N VAL A 556 3.18 -4.20 23.97
CA VAL A 556 2.17 -5.24 24.26
C VAL A 556 2.79 -6.52 24.82
N ARG A 557 4.01 -6.87 24.41
CA ARG A 557 4.72 -8.06 24.94
C ARG A 557 4.86 -7.99 26.46
N ASP A 558 5.12 -6.78 26.96
CA ASP A 558 5.46 -6.57 28.35
C ASP A 558 4.34 -5.81 29.12
N LEU A 559 3.30 -5.37 28.41
CA LEU A 559 2.08 -4.72 28.90
C LEU A 559 0.86 -5.31 28.13
N PRO A 560 0.47 -6.58 28.36
CA PRO A 560 -0.53 -7.27 27.54
C PRO A 560 -1.95 -6.71 27.67
N TRP A 561 -2.21 -5.89 28.70
CA TRP A 561 -3.48 -5.18 28.90
C TRP A 561 -3.53 -3.80 28.21
N PHE A 562 -2.44 -3.34 27.61
CA PHE A 562 -2.43 -2.11 26.81
C PHE A 562 -3.17 -2.36 25.49
N ALA A 563 -4.29 -1.69 25.28
CA ALA A 563 -5.03 -1.76 24.04
C ALA A 563 -4.65 -0.59 23.12
N LEU A 564 -4.63 -0.86 21.81
CA LEU A 564 -4.29 0.13 20.80
C LEU A 564 -5.23 1.36 20.84
N VAL A 565 -6.49 1.16 21.24
CA VAL A 565 -7.49 2.23 21.40
C VAL A 565 -7.14 3.21 22.53
N ASP A 566 -6.39 2.78 23.55
CA ASP A 566 -6.08 3.60 24.72
C ASP A 566 -5.23 4.82 24.34
N LEU A 567 -4.34 4.68 23.34
CA LEU A 567 -3.47 5.75 22.88
C LEU A 567 -4.24 6.88 22.17
N TYR A 568 -5.34 6.56 21.49
CA TYR A 568 -6.21 7.57 20.87
C TYR A 568 -7.00 8.35 21.93
N ARG A 569 -7.34 7.70 23.05
CA ARG A 569 -8.11 8.31 24.14
C ARG A 569 -7.22 9.07 25.13
N TYR A 570 -5.98 8.62 25.28
CA TYR A 570 -4.99 9.15 26.22
C TYR A 570 -3.66 9.39 25.49
N PRO A 571 -3.55 10.47 24.71
CA PRO A 571 -2.48 10.64 23.74
C PRO A 571 -1.13 11.07 24.33
N ASN A 572 -1.04 11.34 25.64
CA ASN A 572 0.22 11.63 26.31
C ASN A 572 0.55 10.59 27.38
N VAL A 573 1.83 10.46 27.68
CA VAL A 573 2.39 9.46 28.60
C VAL A 573 1.73 9.54 29.99
N ARG A 574 1.46 10.75 30.50
CA ARG A 574 0.80 10.97 31.81
C ARG A 574 -0.60 10.38 31.82
N ALA A 575 -1.43 10.73 30.84
CA ALA A 575 -2.82 10.30 30.76
C ALA A 575 -2.90 8.79 30.54
N LEU A 576 -2.05 8.26 29.66
CA LEU A 576 -2.00 6.84 29.35
C LEU A 576 -1.55 6.00 30.56
N ALA A 577 -0.45 6.39 31.21
CA ALA A 577 0.02 5.71 32.40
C ALA A 577 -1.00 5.81 33.55
N GLY A 578 -1.70 6.95 33.69
CA GLY A 578 -2.78 7.14 34.65
C GLY A 578 -3.98 6.21 34.40
N HIS A 579 -4.34 5.99 33.13
CA HIS A 579 -5.40 5.06 32.74
C HIS A 579 -5.03 3.59 33.01
N LEU A 580 -3.78 3.21 32.72
CA LEU A 580 -3.30 1.84 32.83
C LEU A 580 -2.85 1.46 34.26
N THR A 581 -2.77 2.42 35.18
CA THR A 581 -2.48 2.15 36.60
C THR A 581 -3.77 1.67 37.28
N PRO A 582 -3.79 0.49 37.92
CA PRO A 582 -4.97 0.01 38.63
C PRO A 582 -5.42 1.02 39.69
N GLN A 583 -6.66 1.52 39.59
CA GLN A 583 -7.26 2.27 40.70
C GLN A 583 -7.39 1.32 41.90
N LYS A 584 -6.89 1.74 43.08
CA LYS A 584 -7.02 0.99 44.33
C LYS A 584 -8.46 0.49 44.51
N PRO A 585 -8.70 -0.75 44.97
CA PRO A 585 -10.05 -1.23 45.21
C PRO A 585 -10.75 -0.33 46.23
N SER A 586 -11.90 0.20 45.87
CA SER A 586 -12.85 0.73 46.85
C SER A 586 -13.32 -0.39 47.78
N VAL A 587 -13.72 -0.02 48.99
CA VAL A 587 -13.88 -0.87 50.20
C VAL A 587 -14.99 -1.94 50.11
N LEU A 588 -15.47 -2.30 48.91
CA LEU A 588 -16.50 -3.33 48.70
C LEU A 588 -15.95 -4.74 48.39
N GLY A 589 -14.62 -4.90 48.23
CA GLY A 589 -13.99 -6.21 47.99
C GLY A 589 -13.62 -7.02 49.24
N SER A 590 -13.74 -6.47 50.45
CA SER A 590 -13.30 -7.11 51.70
C SER A 590 -14.27 -8.15 52.27
N LEU A 591 -15.47 -8.32 51.70
CA LEU A 591 -16.45 -9.32 52.16
C LEU A 591 -16.33 -10.69 51.45
N ALA A 592 -15.63 -10.78 50.31
CA ALA A 592 -15.39 -12.06 49.64
C ALA A 592 -14.24 -12.86 50.28
N ALA A 593 -13.21 -12.19 50.81
CA ALA A 593 -12.04 -12.84 51.43
C ALA A 593 -12.28 -13.36 52.87
N ALA A 594 -13.45 -13.10 53.45
CA ALA A 594 -13.86 -13.60 54.76
C ALA A 594 -14.67 -14.92 54.67
N ARG A 595 -15.14 -15.32 53.47
CA ARG A 595 -15.92 -16.56 53.29
C ARG A 595 -15.05 -17.79 52.98
N GLU A 596 -13.84 -17.62 52.44
CA GLU A 596 -12.94 -18.74 52.15
C GLU A 596 -12.05 -19.18 53.32
N ARG A 597 -11.96 -18.39 54.40
CA ARG A 597 -11.19 -18.76 55.61
C ARG A 597 -11.99 -19.57 56.65
N GLY A 598 -13.28 -19.82 56.42
CA GLY A 598 -14.15 -20.57 57.34
C GLY A 598 -14.29 -22.06 57.06
N GLN A 599 -13.68 -22.61 55.99
CA GLN A 599 -13.88 -24.00 55.56
C GLN A 599 -12.63 -24.90 55.62
N ARG A 600 -11.55 -24.45 56.27
CA ARG A 600 -10.37 -25.29 56.53
C ARG A 600 -9.98 -25.27 58.01
N SER A 601 -10.83 -25.84 58.86
CA SER A 601 -10.46 -26.18 60.24
C SER A 601 -11.28 -27.34 60.80
N ARG A 602 -10.98 -28.58 60.39
CA ARG A 602 -11.13 -29.78 61.24
C ARG A 602 -10.12 -30.85 60.81
N GLY A 603 -9.17 -31.17 61.69
CA GLY A 603 -8.30 -32.34 61.59
C GLY A 603 -6.85 -32.14 62.06
N LEU A 604 -6.62 -32.19 63.37
CA LEU A 604 -5.33 -32.45 64.07
C LEU A 604 -5.57 -33.69 64.96
N PRO A 605 -4.55 -34.40 65.49
CA PRO A 605 -3.29 -34.92 64.92
C PRO A 605 -3.17 -36.46 65.13
N ALA A 606 -2.06 -37.05 64.69
CA ALA A 606 -1.72 -38.47 64.89
C ALA A 606 -0.92 -38.72 66.19
N SER A 607 -1.25 -39.80 66.93
CA SER A 607 -0.29 -40.70 67.61
C SER A 607 -1.00 -41.88 68.31
N LEU A 608 -0.49 -43.09 68.04
CA LEU A 608 -0.73 -44.47 68.54
C LEU A 608 -0.64 -44.67 70.09
N PRO A 609 -0.72 -45.90 70.69
CA PRO A 609 -1.28 -47.23 70.27
C PRO A 609 -2.09 -47.96 71.39
N GLU A 610 -2.66 -49.14 71.05
CA GLU A 610 -2.54 -50.45 71.75
C GLU A 610 -3.84 -51.29 71.84
N SER A 611 -3.67 -52.56 71.45
CA SER A 611 -4.46 -53.76 71.82
C SER A 611 -5.92 -53.82 71.34
N ALA A 612 -6.57 -54.95 71.11
CA ALA A 612 -6.26 -56.33 70.79
C ALA A 612 -7.67 -56.97 70.62
N ILE A 613 -7.81 -58.02 69.78
CA ILE A 613 -8.97 -58.95 69.77
C ILE A 613 -10.25 -58.30 69.19
N GLY A 614 -11.03 -58.87 68.27
CA GLY A 614 -11.22 -60.21 67.76
C GLY A 614 -12.70 -60.35 67.36
N GLY A 615 -13.00 -61.17 66.35
CA GLY A 615 -14.36 -61.61 65.96
C GLY A 615 -15.04 -60.71 64.92
N SER A 616 -15.25 -61.14 63.68
CA SER A 616 -16.24 -62.11 63.19
C SER A 616 -17.69 -61.73 63.53
N HIS A 617 -18.44 -61.23 62.55
CA HIS A 617 -19.44 -62.01 61.84
C HIS A 617 -20.25 -61.12 60.86
N ASP A 618 -20.45 -61.71 59.69
CA ASP A 618 -21.51 -61.54 58.68
C ASP A 618 -21.68 -60.21 57.92
#